data_AF-A0A9P9T3P6-F1
#
_entry.id   AF-A0A9P9T3P6-F1
#
_cell.length_a   1.000
_cell.length_b   1.000
_cell.length_c   1.000
_cell.angle_alpha   90.00
_cell.angle_beta   90.00
_cell.angle_gamma   90.00
#
_symmetry.space_group_name_H-M   'P 1'
#
loop_
_entity.id
_entity.type
_entity.pdbx_description
1 polymer ?
#
loop_
_entity_poly.entity_id
_entity_poly.type
_entity_poly.pdbx_seq_one_letter_code
_entity_poly.pdbx_strand_id
1 'polypeptide(L)'
;MRGDSQDSGQQISWSFLLAEDDDAKLALESVGSAVSLVDGTRIDKLHEARHESLPTPPASTRSDHSPDISLNASEVELYNHIFGAFYSRPLTIPNTSVSATLSYCDSILRISQRFSITPLISTQLSTALKSHRHEFYVAISGDPARYLLLSIQLKDTSIYTESLIHIIGVWPCWPLRWPTKPSVLPAELSKIIKRKATELKHLVTYTENELLKLTIFMHRSGPPNPCNHSEFDTYFVVGHFRDGLANEMTALDGERTRNLKRGDFFRKIAKGGDAYMPLAQTRGLMEEVMPSVLGNLDEDWKMLKDSAMVRVEDVAKNRTLVDVEAEKIGWLTCAEIGRGDVLWEMTAEGSGHDV
;
A
#
# COMPACT_ATOMS: atom_id res chain seq x y z
N MET A 1 9.94 -31.37 -28.85
CA MET A 1 10.24 -29.94 -28.62
C MET A 1 9.14 -29.35 -27.75
N ARG A 2 9.31 -29.46 -26.44
CA ARG A 2 8.55 -28.75 -25.39
C ARG A 2 9.58 -28.44 -24.32
N GLY A 3 9.81 -27.16 -24.04
CA GLY A 3 10.72 -26.70 -23.00
C GLY A 3 9.88 -26.23 -21.82
N ASP A 4 10.00 -26.93 -20.71
CA ASP A 4 9.50 -26.51 -19.41
C ASP A 4 10.47 -25.47 -18.82
N SER A 5 9.95 -24.32 -18.43
CA SER A 5 10.66 -23.32 -17.62
C SER A 5 10.17 -23.43 -16.19
N GLN A 6 11.01 -23.98 -15.31
CA GLN A 6 10.83 -23.92 -13.87
C GLN A 6 11.17 -22.52 -13.38
N ASP A 7 10.16 -21.83 -12.85
CA ASP A 7 10.31 -20.57 -12.12
C ASP A 7 10.63 -20.88 -10.65
N SER A 8 11.84 -20.57 -10.22
CA SER A 8 12.32 -20.78 -8.86
C SER A 8 12.03 -19.54 -8.02
N GLY A 9 10.85 -19.49 -7.40
CA GLY A 9 10.50 -18.50 -6.39
C GLY A 9 11.33 -18.70 -5.11
N GLN A 10 12.41 -17.92 -4.95
CA GLN A 10 13.12 -17.80 -3.67
C GLN A 10 12.33 -16.91 -2.72
N GLN A 11 11.71 -17.53 -1.72
CA GLN A 11 11.08 -16.87 -0.58
C GLN A 11 12.19 -16.46 0.41
N ILE A 12 12.55 -15.17 0.44
CA ILE A 12 13.54 -14.62 1.39
C ILE A 12 12.82 -14.19 2.68
N SER A 13 13.29 -14.73 3.82
CA SER A 13 12.75 -14.47 5.16
C SER A 13 13.18 -13.10 5.70
N TRP A 14 12.22 -12.25 6.06
CA TRP A 14 12.43 -10.92 6.68
C TRP A 14 12.52 -10.98 8.22
N SER A 15 13.02 -12.07 8.78
CA SER A 15 12.91 -12.41 10.21
C SER A 15 13.91 -11.69 11.15
N PHE A 16 14.29 -10.43 10.91
CA PHE A 16 15.28 -9.74 11.78
C PHE A 16 14.84 -8.39 12.35
N LEU A 17 13.53 -8.14 12.45
CA LEU A 17 12.98 -6.92 13.06
C LEU A 17 11.84 -7.16 14.05
N LEU A 18 11.87 -8.29 14.77
CA LEU A 18 10.96 -8.52 15.90
C LEU A 18 11.78 -8.56 17.19
N ALA A 19 11.73 -7.45 17.93
CA ALA A 19 11.82 -7.52 19.38
C ALA A 19 10.53 -8.20 19.87
N GLU A 20 10.70 -9.16 20.77
CA GLU A 20 9.64 -9.95 21.39
C GLU A 20 8.66 -9.03 22.12
N ASP A 21 7.36 -9.23 21.87
CA ASP A 21 6.34 -8.89 22.86
C ASP A 21 5.16 -9.85 22.74
N ASP A 22 4.94 -10.58 23.84
CA ASP A 22 3.87 -11.53 24.07
C ASP A 22 2.57 -10.75 24.33
N ASP A 23 1.71 -10.57 23.33
CA ASP A 23 0.31 -10.20 23.58
C ASP A 23 -0.59 -10.50 22.37
N ALA A 24 -0.81 -11.79 22.12
CA ALA A 24 -1.88 -12.26 21.25
C ALA A 24 -2.42 -13.62 21.70
N LYS A 25 -2.89 -13.69 22.95
CA LYS A 25 -3.56 -14.90 23.48
C LYS A 25 -4.89 -14.61 24.17
N LEU A 26 -5.71 -13.73 23.58
CA LEU A 26 -7.10 -13.52 24.02
C LEU A 26 -8.01 -13.14 22.84
N ALA A 27 -8.40 -14.13 22.02
CA ALA A 27 -9.67 -14.11 21.27
C ALA A 27 -9.81 -15.37 20.41
N LEU A 28 -9.95 -16.55 21.00
CA LEU A 28 -10.55 -17.74 20.38
C LEU A 28 -10.47 -18.89 21.38
N GLU A 29 -11.50 -19.05 22.21
CA GLU A 29 -11.93 -20.35 22.78
C GLU A 29 -13.15 -20.11 23.69
N SER A 30 -14.33 -20.28 23.11
CA SER A 30 -15.59 -20.38 23.86
C SER A 30 -16.49 -21.40 23.17
N VAL A 31 -16.08 -22.66 23.14
CA VAL A 31 -16.98 -23.83 23.08
C VAL A 31 -16.24 -25.00 23.70
N GLY A 32 -16.84 -25.66 24.70
CA GLY A 32 -16.47 -27.04 25.05
C GLY A 32 -15.96 -27.28 26.46
N SER A 33 -16.91 -27.40 27.39
CA SER A 33 -16.74 -27.97 28.74
C SER A 33 -16.33 -29.45 28.69
N ALA A 34 -15.39 -29.88 29.55
CA ALA A 34 -15.62 -30.88 30.63
C ALA A 34 -14.33 -31.61 31.10
N VAL A 35 -14.34 -32.00 32.39
CA VAL A 35 -13.55 -33.07 33.08
C VAL A 35 -12.17 -32.63 33.61
N SER A 36 -12.01 -32.19 34.88
CA SER A 36 -11.75 -32.96 36.14
C SER A 36 -10.55 -33.94 36.03
N LEU A 37 -9.60 -34.11 36.95
CA LEU A 37 -9.58 -34.07 38.40
C LEU A 37 -8.10 -34.24 38.85
N VAL A 38 -7.66 -33.39 39.79
CA VAL A 38 -6.77 -33.57 40.96
C VAL A 38 -6.03 -34.92 41.18
N ASP A 39 -4.69 -34.87 41.35
CA ASP A 39 -3.90 -35.36 42.51
C ASP A 39 -2.40 -35.00 42.28
N GLY A 40 -1.55 -34.57 43.21
CA GLY A 40 -1.60 -34.60 44.68
C GLY A 40 -0.38 -35.34 45.24
N THR A 41 0.52 -34.62 45.92
CA THR A 41 1.60 -35.10 46.84
C THR A 41 2.90 -35.64 46.20
N ARG A 42 4.12 -35.52 46.76
CA ARG A 42 4.62 -35.10 48.09
C ARG A 42 6.14 -34.83 48.01
N ILE A 43 6.64 -33.85 48.76
CA ILE A 43 8.06 -33.56 49.00
C ILE A 43 8.51 -34.26 50.31
N ASP A 44 9.82 -34.54 50.39
CA ASP A 44 10.70 -34.66 51.56
C ASP A 44 11.22 -36.07 51.92
N LYS A 45 12.54 -36.27 51.78
CA LYS A 45 13.47 -36.37 52.92
C LYS A 45 14.95 -36.42 52.52
N LEU A 46 15.74 -35.85 53.42
CA LEU A 46 17.16 -35.52 53.37
C LEU A 46 18.09 -36.61 53.93
N HIS A 47 19.36 -36.48 53.52
CA HIS A 47 20.63 -36.82 54.20
C HIS A 47 20.99 -38.29 54.52
N GLU A 48 22.09 -38.76 53.91
CA GLU A 48 23.27 -39.30 54.63
C GLU A 48 24.49 -39.32 53.68
N ALA A 49 25.67 -38.99 54.17
CA ALA A 49 26.91 -38.75 53.42
C ALA A 49 27.90 -39.92 53.46
N ARG A 50 28.78 -40.06 52.45
CA ARG A 50 30.25 -40.17 52.62
C ARG A 50 31.02 -40.39 51.31
N HIS A 51 32.04 -39.54 51.14
CA HIS A 51 33.37 -39.74 50.53
C HIS A 51 33.60 -40.87 49.52
N GLU A 52 34.02 -40.52 48.29
CA GLU A 52 35.27 -41.03 47.69
C GLU A 52 35.67 -40.30 46.38
N SER A 53 36.94 -39.86 46.37
CA SER A 53 37.87 -39.57 45.25
C SER A 53 37.42 -38.83 43.97
N LEU A 54 38.01 -37.66 43.74
CA LEU A 54 38.09 -36.97 42.44
C LEU A 54 38.81 -37.82 41.37
N PRO A 55 38.31 -37.86 40.13
CA PRO A 55 39.11 -38.12 38.95
C PRO A 55 39.49 -36.81 38.21
N THR A 56 40.72 -36.80 37.72
CA THR A 56 41.38 -35.79 36.90
C THR A 56 40.65 -35.49 35.57
N PRO A 57 40.81 -34.27 35.01
CA PRO A 57 40.07 -33.85 33.82
C PRO A 57 40.59 -34.57 32.56
N PRO A 58 39.71 -35.04 31.66
CA PRO A 58 40.15 -35.56 30.37
C PRO A 58 40.67 -34.43 29.48
N ALA A 59 41.75 -34.74 28.77
CA ALA A 59 42.44 -33.86 27.85
C ALA A 59 41.48 -33.22 26.84
N SER A 60 41.51 -31.90 26.77
CA SER A 60 40.82 -31.10 25.76
C SER A 60 41.42 -31.43 24.39
N THR A 61 40.76 -32.31 23.63
CA THR A 61 40.93 -32.37 22.19
C THR A 61 40.37 -31.07 21.63
N ARG A 62 41.28 -30.12 21.42
CA ARG A 62 41.02 -28.89 20.68
C ARG A 62 40.67 -29.32 19.26
N SER A 63 39.38 -29.50 18.99
CA SER A 63 38.88 -29.56 17.63
C SER A 63 39.17 -28.19 17.02
N ASP A 64 40.16 -28.12 16.14
CA ASP A 64 40.29 -27.03 15.18
C ASP A 64 39.06 -27.07 14.24
N HIS A 65 37.90 -26.67 14.77
CA HIS A 65 36.86 -26.12 13.95
C HIS A 65 37.29 -24.69 13.63
N SER A 66 38.21 -24.58 12.67
CA SER A 66 38.22 -23.39 11.84
C SER A 66 36.83 -23.33 11.20
N PRO A 67 36.02 -22.28 11.45
CA PRO A 67 34.78 -22.12 10.71
C PRO A 67 35.19 -21.99 9.25
N ASP A 68 34.75 -22.94 8.43
CA ASP A 68 34.96 -22.91 6.99
C ASP A 68 34.10 -21.76 6.44
N ILE A 69 34.63 -20.54 6.54
CA ILE A 69 34.01 -19.33 5.97
C ILE A 69 34.33 -19.36 4.48
N SER A 70 33.67 -20.26 3.74
CA SER A 70 33.68 -20.19 2.28
C SER A 70 32.76 -19.04 1.85
N LEU A 71 33.28 -17.81 1.90
CA LEU A 71 32.60 -16.66 1.29
C LEU A 71 32.39 -16.97 -0.20
N ASN A 72 31.14 -16.96 -0.65
CA ASN A 72 30.84 -17.13 -2.06
C ASN A 72 31.43 -15.93 -2.85
N ALA A 73 31.83 -16.15 -4.11
CA ALA A 73 32.48 -15.11 -4.92
C ALA A 73 31.66 -13.82 -5.02
N SER A 74 30.33 -13.94 -5.05
CA SER A 74 29.39 -12.81 -5.07
C SER A 74 29.40 -11.97 -3.78
N GLU A 75 29.57 -12.59 -2.60
CA GLU A 75 29.65 -11.85 -1.34
C GLU A 75 30.99 -11.10 -1.23
N VAL A 76 32.09 -11.71 -1.67
CA VAL A 76 33.40 -11.04 -1.75
C VAL A 76 33.31 -9.76 -2.59
N GLU A 77 32.61 -9.81 -3.73
CA GLU A 77 32.38 -8.63 -4.57
C GLU A 77 31.56 -7.55 -3.85
N LEU A 78 30.51 -7.91 -3.12
CA LEU A 78 29.72 -6.96 -2.33
C LEU A 78 30.55 -6.30 -1.22
N TYR A 79 31.42 -7.07 -0.54
CA TYR A 79 32.36 -6.52 0.43
C TYR A 79 33.36 -5.56 -0.24
N ASN A 80 33.90 -5.91 -1.41
CA ASN A 80 34.79 -5.02 -2.18
C ASN A 80 34.10 -3.72 -2.57
N HIS A 81 32.82 -3.76 -2.97
CA HIS A 81 32.04 -2.56 -3.25
C HIS A 81 31.87 -1.68 -2.01
N ILE A 82 31.57 -2.29 -0.85
CA ILE A 82 31.46 -1.56 0.43
C ILE A 82 32.78 -0.93 0.84
N PHE A 83 33.88 -1.69 0.81
CA PHE A 83 35.20 -1.16 1.12
C PHE A 83 35.62 -0.06 0.13
N GLY A 84 35.31 -0.24 -1.16
CA GLY A 84 35.48 0.79 -2.17
C GLY A 84 34.73 2.08 -1.87
N ALA A 85 33.51 1.99 -1.35
CA ALA A 85 32.69 3.15 -0.99
C ALA A 85 33.35 4.01 0.11
N PHE A 86 34.05 3.41 1.08
CA PHE A 86 34.85 4.17 2.07
C PHE A 86 35.96 5.01 1.42
N TYR A 87 36.46 4.58 0.25
CA TYR A 87 37.46 5.29 -0.53
C TYR A 87 36.86 6.08 -1.70
N SER A 88 35.58 6.47 -1.59
CA SER A 88 34.85 7.25 -2.60
C SER A 88 34.81 6.60 -3.99
N ARG A 89 34.94 5.28 -4.08
CA ARG A 89 34.71 4.57 -5.33
C ARG A 89 33.20 4.37 -5.54
N PRO A 90 32.67 4.67 -6.73
CA PRO A 90 31.25 4.48 -7.03
C PRO A 90 30.91 2.98 -7.03
N LEU A 91 29.68 2.66 -6.63
CA LEU A 91 29.16 1.30 -6.69
C LEU A 91 28.89 0.89 -8.13
N THR A 92 29.31 -0.33 -8.50
CA THR A 92 28.96 -0.92 -9.80
C THR A 92 27.64 -1.66 -9.65
N ILE A 93 26.54 -0.92 -9.79
CA ILE A 93 25.18 -1.43 -9.60
C ILE A 93 24.67 -2.00 -10.93
N PRO A 94 24.14 -3.24 -10.97
CA PRO A 94 23.56 -3.78 -12.19
C PRO A 94 22.32 -2.98 -12.60
N ASN A 95 22.24 -2.63 -13.88
CA ASN A 95 21.13 -1.85 -14.46
C ASN A 95 20.38 -2.63 -15.56
N THR A 96 20.38 -3.97 -15.48
CA THR A 96 19.77 -4.84 -16.49
C THR A 96 18.25 -4.94 -16.36
N SER A 97 17.74 -4.93 -15.13
CA SER A 97 16.31 -4.92 -14.84
C SER A 97 16.07 -4.38 -13.43
N VAL A 98 14.85 -3.90 -13.16
CA VAL A 98 14.44 -3.45 -11.82
C VAL A 98 14.66 -4.54 -10.79
N SER A 99 14.34 -5.80 -11.10
CA SER A 99 14.52 -6.93 -10.18
C SER A 99 16.00 -7.20 -9.89
N ALA A 100 16.89 -7.10 -10.88
CA ALA A 100 18.32 -7.32 -10.67
C ALA A 100 18.94 -6.20 -9.80
N THR A 101 18.58 -4.95 -10.07
CA THR A 101 18.98 -3.80 -9.25
C THR A 101 18.45 -3.93 -7.83
N LEU A 102 17.18 -4.33 -7.66
CA LEU A 102 16.55 -4.51 -6.35
C LEU A 102 17.23 -5.63 -5.54
N SER A 103 17.50 -6.79 -6.15
CA SER A 103 18.24 -7.88 -5.49
C SER A 103 19.66 -7.46 -5.08
N TYR A 104 20.33 -6.64 -5.90
CA TYR A 104 21.61 -6.05 -5.53
C TYR A 104 21.47 -5.10 -4.33
N CYS A 105 20.49 -4.19 -4.36
CA CYS A 105 20.19 -3.27 -3.25
C CYS A 105 19.92 -4.02 -1.93
N ASP A 106 19.10 -5.07 -1.95
CA ASP A 106 18.82 -5.89 -0.77
C ASP A 106 20.11 -6.55 -0.22
N SER A 107 20.94 -7.08 -1.12
CA SER A 107 22.19 -7.77 -0.73
C SER A 107 23.22 -6.82 -0.15
N ILE A 108 23.42 -5.65 -0.76
CA ILE A 108 24.38 -4.66 -0.26
C ILE A 108 23.89 -3.97 1.01
N LEU A 109 22.58 -3.71 1.14
CA LEU A 109 22.01 -3.13 2.36
C LEU A 109 22.17 -4.05 3.57
N ARG A 110 22.01 -5.36 3.37
CA ARG A 110 22.24 -6.37 4.42
C ARG A 110 23.66 -6.30 4.98
N ILE A 111 24.66 -6.01 4.14
CA ILE A 111 26.05 -5.89 4.58
C ILE A 111 26.32 -4.48 5.13
N SER A 112 25.79 -3.43 4.49
CA SER A 112 26.01 -2.03 4.91
C SER A 112 25.44 -1.74 6.29
N GLN A 113 24.32 -2.39 6.66
CA GLN A 113 23.73 -2.30 7.98
C GLN A 113 24.66 -2.80 9.08
N ARG A 114 25.46 -3.85 8.81
CA ARG A 114 26.44 -4.38 9.78
C ARG A 114 27.56 -3.39 10.08
N PHE A 115 27.89 -2.54 9.11
CA PHE A 115 28.93 -1.51 9.23
C PHE A 115 28.38 -0.11 9.52
N SER A 116 27.05 0.05 9.66
CA SER A 116 26.38 1.34 9.85
C SER A 116 26.71 2.39 8.78
N ILE A 117 26.97 1.96 7.54
CA ILE A 117 27.35 2.86 6.43
C ILE A 117 26.23 3.09 5.41
N THR A 118 25.01 2.64 5.68
CA THR A 118 23.87 2.80 4.77
C THR A 118 23.71 4.24 4.23
N PRO A 119 23.87 5.31 5.04
CA PRO A 119 23.79 6.69 4.53
C PRO A 119 24.83 7.05 3.46
N LEU A 120 25.99 6.38 3.44
CA LEU A 120 27.05 6.62 2.46
C LEU A 120 26.67 6.11 1.06
N ILE A 121 25.91 5.00 1.01
CA ILE A 121 25.57 4.32 -0.23
C ILE A 121 24.13 4.58 -0.68
N SER A 122 23.26 5.06 0.21
CA SER A 122 21.81 5.17 -0.05
C SER A 122 21.48 5.97 -1.30
N THR A 123 22.11 7.14 -1.48
CA THR A 123 21.90 7.99 -2.66
C THR A 123 22.24 7.28 -3.97
N GLN A 124 23.31 6.48 -4.01
CA GLN A 124 23.70 5.72 -5.20
C GLN A 124 22.67 4.62 -5.51
N LEU A 125 22.21 3.90 -4.49
CA LEU A 125 21.19 2.85 -4.64
C LEU A 125 19.85 3.43 -5.10
N SER A 126 19.40 4.51 -4.47
CA SER A 126 18.21 5.25 -4.87
C SER A 126 18.27 5.74 -6.31
N THR A 127 19.42 6.27 -6.73
CA THR A 127 19.63 6.76 -8.10
C THR A 127 19.56 5.61 -9.11
N ALA A 128 20.18 4.46 -8.79
CA ALA A 128 20.15 3.29 -9.66
C ALA A 128 18.76 2.64 -9.76
N LEU A 129 17.94 2.70 -8.71
CA LEU A 129 16.54 2.28 -8.80
C LEU A 129 15.74 3.22 -9.70
N LYS A 130 15.89 4.54 -9.49
CA LYS A 130 15.19 5.57 -10.26
C LYS A 130 15.64 5.66 -11.72
N SER A 131 16.82 5.15 -12.09
CA SER A 131 17.28 5.14 -13.48
C SER A 131 16.43 4.25 -14.40
N HIS A 132 15.68 3.30 -13.85
CA HIS A 132 14.69 2.48 -14.58
C HIS A 132 13.39 3.24 -14.90
N ARG A 133 13.22 4.47 -14.38
CA ARG A 133 12.10 5.38 -14.67
C ARG A 133 10.74 4.70 -14.48
N HIS A 134 9.93 4.63 -15.55
CA HIS A 134 8.56 4.13 -15.51
C HIS A 134 8.46 2.69 -14.99
N GLU A 135 9.36 1.79 -15.43
CA GLU A 135 9.36 0.38 -15.00
C GLU A 135 9.53 0.24 -13.48
N PHE A 136 10.28 1.14 -12.86
CA PHE A 136 10.46 1.15 -11.41
C PHE A 136 9.17 1.52 -10.68
N TYR A 137 8.43 2.53 -11.15
CA TYR A 137 7.16 2.93 -10.53
C TYR A 137 6.05 1.88 -10.77
N VAL A 138 6.06 1.20 -11.92
CA VAL A 138 5.20 0.03 -12.16
C VAL A 138 5.52 -1.07 -11.14
N ALA A 139 6.81 -1.36 -10.92
CA ALA A 139 7.23 -2.35 -9.92
C ALA A 139 6.82 -1.97 -8.50
N ILE A 140 6.90 -0.68 -8.13
CA ILE A 140 6.38 -0.18 -6.84
C ILE A 140 4.90 -0.49 -6.68
N SER A 141 4.08 -0.22 -7.71
CA SER A 141 2.63 -0.51 -7.65
C SER A 141 2.32 -2.02 -7.54
N GLY A 142 3.28 -2.87 -7.92
CA GLY A 142 3.21 -4.33 -7.87
C GLY A 142 3.55 -4.93 -6.50
N ASP A 143 4.40 -4.28 -5.70
CA ASP A 143 4.72 -4.71 -4.33
C ASP A 143 5.10 -3.51 -3.43
N PRO A 144 4.17 -2.59 -3.14
CA PRO A 144 4.52 -1.32 -2.52
C PRO A 144 5.07 -1.49 -1.10
N ALA A 145 4.68 -2.55 -0.38
CA ALA A 145 5.19 -2.80 0.97
C ALA A 145 6.70 -3.08 0.98
N ARG A 146 7.22 -3.83 0.00
CA ARG A 146 8.66 -4.07 -0.13
C ARG A 146 9.42 -2.78 -0.38
N TYR A 147 8.95 -1.96 -1.32
CA TYR A 147 9.58 -0.69 -1.63
C TYR A 147 9.44 0.33 -0.51
N LEU A 148 8.36 0.29 0.27
CA LEU A 148 8.20 1.10 1.47
C LEU A 148 9.28 0.74 2.51
N LEU A 149 9.49 -0.53 2.80
CA LEU A 149 10.53 -0.98 3.73
C LEU A 149 11.94 -0.62 3.23
N LEU A 150 12.20 -0.80 1.93
CA LEU A 150 13.44 -0.39 1.29
C LEU A 150 13.67 1.12 1.43
N SER A 151 12.64 1.92 1.18
CA SER A 151 12.74 3.38 1.25
C SER A 151 13.09 3.89 2.65
N ILE A 152 12.67 3.18 3.70
CA ILE A 152 13.02 3.50 5.08
C ILE A 152 14.50 3.27 5.35
N GLN A 153 15.06 2.17 4.82
CA GLN A 153 16.48 1.88 4.94
C GLN A 153 17.33 2.89 4.15
N LEU A 154 16.87 3.27 2.96
CA LEU A 154 17.53 4.26 2.11
C LEU A 154 17.31 5.71 2.55
N LYS A 155 16.30 5.97 3.39
CA LYS A 155 15.76 7.30 3.68
C LYS A 155 15.38 8.08 2.40
N ASP A 156 14.76 7.40 1.45
CA ASP A 156 14.34 7.99 0.18
C ASP A 156 12.86 8.39 0.21
N THR A 157 12.60 9.69 0.33
CA THR A 157 11.24 10.22 0.44
C THR A 157 10.40 9.94 -0.79
N SER A 158 10.96 9.93 -2.00
CA SER A 158 10.18 9.73 -3.23
C SER A 158 9.68 8.28 -3.36
N ILE A 159 10.52 7.29 -3.02
CA ILE A 159 10.12 5.88 -3.04
C ILE A 159 9.10 5.63 -1.92
N TYR A 160 9.33 6.25 -0.76
CA TYR A 160 8.43 6.18 0.40
C TYR A 160 7.04 6.71 0.06
N THR A 161 6.95 7.92 -0.49
CA THR A 161 5.68 8.55 -0.84
C THR A 161 4.90 7.75 -1.87
N GLU A 162 5.58 7.28 -2.94
CA GLU A 162 4.94 6.47 -3.98
C GLU A 162 4.33 5.19 -3.39
N SER A 163 5.14 4.46 -2.63
CA SER A 163 4.74 3.20 -2.01
C SER A 163 3.59 3.38 -1.02
N LEU A 164 3.67 4.44 -0.20
CA LEU A 164 2.69 4.74 0.83
C LEU A 164 1.33 5.13 0.22
N ILE A 165 1.31 5.90 -0.88
CA ILE A 165 0.08 6.26 -1.58
C ILE A 165 -0.66 5.01 -2.05
N HIS A 166 0.03 4.04 -2.66
CA HIS A 166 -0.62 2.80 -3.10
C HIS A 166 -1.20 2.00 -1.93
N ILE A 167 -0.48 1.89 -0.81
CA ILE A 167 -0.96 1.16 0.37
C ILE A 167 -2.17 1.84 1.00
N ILE A 168 -2.15 3.17 1.12
CA ILE A 168 -3.29 3.95 1.64
C ILE A 168 -4.51 3.77 0.75
N GLY A 169 -4.31 3.80 -0.57
CA GLY A 169 -5.40 3.70 -1.55
C GLY A 169 -6.15 2.37 -1.54
N VAL A 170 -5.50 1.28 -1.11
CA VAL A 170 -6.13 -0.06 -1.01
C VAL A 170 -6.64 -0.39 0.39
N TRP A 171 -6.23 0.35 1.43
CA TRP A 171 -6.54 0.02 2.82
C TRP A 171 -8.06 0.00 3.09
N PRO A 172 -8.60 -0.96 3.87
CA PRO A 172 -7.94 -2.05 4.61
C PRO A 172 -7.76 -3.33 3.79
N CYS A 173 -7.97 -3.29 2.48
CA CYS A 173 -7.76 -4.44 1.61
C CYS A 173 -6.27 -4.62 1.32
N TRP A 174 -5.87 -5.87 1.04
CA TRP A 174 -4.54 -6.19 0.57
C TRP A 174 -4.67 -7.03 -0.69
N PRO A 175 -4.28 -6.51 -1.88
CA PRO A 175 -4.33 -7.28 -3.11
C PRO A 175 -3.54 -8.60 -2.97
N LEU A 176 -4.17 -9.72 -3.32
CA LEU A 176 -3.54 -11.05 -3.25
C LEU A 176 -2.27 -11.17 -4.12
N ARG A 177 -2.14 -10.31 -5.13
CA ARG A 177 -0.99 -10.25 -6.03
C ARG A 177 0.25 -9.63 -5.39
N TRP A 178 0.11 -8.91 -4.28
CA TRP A 178 1.24 -8.30 -3.58
C TRP A 178 1.98 -9.37 -2.75
N PRO A 179 3.24 -9.69 -3.06
CA PRO A 179 3.98 -10.75 -2.39
C PRO A 179 4.25 -10.46 -0.91
N THR A 180 4.53 -9.20 -0.58
CA THR A 180 4.88 -8.81 0.79
C THR A 180 3.63 -8.67 1.65
N LYS A 181 3.62 -9.36 2.79
CA LYS A 181 2.47 -9.35 3.71
C LYS A 181 2.42 -8.06 4.53
N PRO A 182 1.22 -7.57 4.91
CA PRO A 182 1.08 -6.36 5.71
C PRO A 182 1.68 -6.50 7.12
N SER A 183 1.80 -7.73 7.64
CA SER A 183 2.38 -8.02 8.95
C SER A 183 3.88 -7.69 9.07
N VAL A 184 4.57 -7.48 7.94
CA VAL A 184 6.00 -7.11 7.92
C VAL A 184 6.19 -5.61 8.17
N LEU A 185 5.12 -4.80 8.05
CA LEU A 185 5.22 -3.36 8.25
C LEU A 185 5.31 -3.01 9.75
N PRO A 186 6.23 -2.09 10.14
CA PRO A 186 6.29 -1.54 11.49
C PRO A 186 4.95 -0.99 12.01
N ALA A 187 4.76 -1.04 13.32
CA ALA A 187 3.54 -0.56 13.98
C ALA A 187 3.30 0.94 13.74
N GLU A 188 4.37 1.73 13.67
CA GLU A 188 4.37 3.16 13.38
C GLU A 188 3.80 3.43 11.98
N LEU A 189 4.21 2.66 10.96
CA LEU A 189 3.64 2.76 9.62
C LEU A 189 2.16 2.40 9.62
N SER A 190 1.79 1.35 10.36
CA SER A 190 0.39 0.94 10.47
C SER A 190 -0.49 2.06 11.04
N LYS A 191 0.04 2.86 11.99
CA LYS A 191 -0.66 4.04 12.52
C LYS A 191 -0.83 5.13 11.46
N ILE A 192 0.24 5.44 10.71
CA ILE A 192 0.21 6.44 9.62
C ILE A 192 -0.77 6.01 8.53
N ILE A 193 -0.68 4.77 8.05
CA ILE A 193 -1.56 4.21 7.01
C ILE A 193 -3.02 4.32 7.45
N LYS A 194 -3.37 3.89 8.68
CA LYS A 194 -4.74 3.98 9.20
C LYS A 194 -5.24 5.42 9.27
N ARG A 195 -4.41 6.35 9.75
CA ARG A 195 -4.75 7.78 9.81
C ARG A 195 -5.05 8.33 8.42
N LYS A 196 -4.11 8.18 7.48
CA LYS A 196 -4.23 8.70 6.11
C LYS A 196 -5.33 8.02 5.31
N ALA A 197 -5.57 6.73 5.51
CA ALA A 197 -6.70 6.02 4.91
C ALA A 197 -8.05 6.51 5.45
N THR A 198 -8.11 6.92 6.73
CA THR A 198 -9.31 7.53 7.30
C THR A 198 -9.57 8.91 6.72
N GLU A 199 -8.54 9.74 6.58
CA GLU A 199 -8.62 11.04 5.88
C GLU A 199 -9.13 10.85 4.43
N LEU A 200 -8.54 9.90 3.70
CA LEU A 200 -8.96 9.57 2.34
C LEU A 200 -10.42 9.10 2.29
N LYS A 201 -10.85 8.26 3.23
CA LYS A 201 -12.24 7.82 3.33
C LYS A 201 -13.19 8.99 3.57
N HIS A 202 -12.83 9.94 4.43
CA HIS A 202 -13.64 11.13 4.66
C HIS A 202 -13.79 11.98 3.40
N LEU A 203 -12.69 12.17 2.66
CA LEU A 203 -12.71 12.88 1.38
C LEU A 203 -13.63 12.19 0.37
N VAL A 204 -13.52 10.87 0.22
CA VAL A 204 -14.39 10.07 -0.64
C VAL A 204 -15.86 10.21 -0.24
N THR A 205 -16.18 10.00 1.03
CA THR A 205 -17.56 10.13 1.53
C THR A 205 -18.10 11.54 1.30
N TYR A 206 -17.28 12.58 1.51
CA TYR A 206 -17.66 13.95 1.24
C TYR A 206 -17.98 14.16 -0.25
N THR A 207 -17.09 13.73 -1.14
CA THR A 207 -17.30 13.84 -2.59
C THR A 207 -18.53 13.06 -3.06
N GLU A 208 -18.74 11.83 -2.58
CA GLU A 208 -19.92 11.02 -2.92
C GLU A 208 -21.22 11.72 -2.50
N ASN A 209 -21.25 12.28 -1.29
CA ASN A 209 -22.40 13.07 -0.82
C ASN A 209 -22.63 14.32 -1.68
N GLU A 210 -21.57 15.02 -2.09
CA GLU A 210 -21.70 16.19 -2.94
C GLU A 210 -22.18 15.84 -4.35
N LEU A 211 -21.73 14.70 -4.90
CA LEU A 211 -22.22 14.16 -6.17
C LEU A 211 -23.73 13.86 -6.11
N LEU A 212 -24.19 13.21 -5.05
CA LEU A 212 -25.61 12.86 -4.89
C LEU A 212 -26.51 14.10 -4.67
N LYS A 213 -25.95 15.22 -4.23
CA LYS A 213 -26.68 16.50 -4.09
C LYS A 213 -26.71 17.34 -5.37
N LEU A 214 -25.96 16.97 -6.42
CA LEU A 214 -25.89 17.74 -7.65
C LEU A 214 -27.28 17.99 -8.23
N THR A 215 -27.59 19.25 -8.52
CA THR A 215 -28.86 19.67 -9.09
C THR A 215 -28.62 20.78 -10.10
N ILE A 216 -29.51 20.89 -11.07
CA ILE A 216 -29.60 22.07 -11.93
C ILE A 216 -30.42 23.12 -11.19
N PHE A 217 -29.93 24.37 -11.15
CA PHE A 217 -30.66 25.47 -10.53
C PHE A 217 -31.38 26.28 -11.60
N MET A 218 -32.70 26.36 -11.49
CA MET A 218 -33.54 27.18 -12.33
C MET A 218 -33.44 28.64 -11.91
N HIS A 219 -33.38 29.56 -12.88
CA HIS A 219 -33.06 30.98 -12.69
C HIS A 219 -33.93 31.73 -11.66
N ARG A 220 -35.13 31.24 -11.35
CA ARG A 220 -36.06 31.84 -10.36
C ARG A 220 -36.68 30.87 -9.35
N SER A 221 -36.72 29.57 -9.64
CA SER A 221 -37.44 28.56 -8.84
C SER A 221 -36.54 27.71 -7.94
N GLY A 222 -35.21 27.82 -8.05
CA GLY A 222 -34.28 26.99 -7.29
C GLY A 222 -34.14 25.59 -7.92
N PRO A 223 -34.06 24.50 -7.13
CA PRO A 223 -34.05 23.15 -7.67
C PRO A 223 -35.34 22.85 -8.48
N PRO A 224 -35.30 21.94 -9.47
CA PRO A 224 -36.44 21.67 -10.32
C PRO A 224 -37.60 21.08 -9.51
N ASN A 225 -38.79 21.67 -9.63
CA ASN A 225 -39.97 21.22 -8.91
C ASN A 225 -40.79 20.23 -9.76
N PRO A 226 -40.97 18.97 -9.32
CA PRO A 226 -41.73 17.98 -10.08
C PRO A 226 -43.22 18.34 -10.25
N CYS A 227 -43.77 19.22 -9.42
CA CYS A 227 -45.16 19.68 -9.54
C CYS A 227 -45.34 20.71 -10.67
N ASN A 228 -44.26 21.29 -11.20
CA ASN A 228 -44.31 22.20 -12.33
C ASN A 228 -44.01 21.43 -13.63
N HIS A 229 -44.99 21.36 -14.52
CA HIS A 229 -44.87 20.61 -15.77
C HIS A 229 -43.71 21.08 -16.65
N SER A 230 -43.34 22.38 -16.62
CA SER A 230 -42.21 22.88 -17.41
C SER A 230 -40.84 22.53 -16.84
N GLU A 231 -40.77 22.09 -15.58
CA GLU A 231 -39.52 21.73 -14.88
C GLU A 231 -39.38 20.22 -14.66
N PHE A 232 -40.46 19.47 -14.92
CA PHE A 232 -40.52 18.03 -14.68
C PHE A 232 -39.50 17.26 -15.53
N ASP A 233 -39.25 17.68 -16.77
CA ASP A 233 -38.24 17.07 -17.65
C ASP A 233 -36.84 17.15 -17.01
N THR A 234 -36.41 18.34 -16.58
CA THR A 234 -35.13 18.54 -15.91
C THR A 234 -35.06 17.82 -14.55
N TYR A 235 -36.16 17.82 -13.78
CA TYR A 235 -36.25 17.04 -12.55
C TYR A 235 -35.97 15.55 -12.82
N PHE A 236 -36.56 15.00 -13.88
CA PHE A 236 -36.36 13.60 -14.26
C PHE A 236 -34.92 13.31 -14.67
N VAL A 237 -34.28 14.18 -15.46
CA VAL A 237 -32.86 14.06 -15.84
C VAL A 237 -31.95 14.06 -14.61
N VAL A 238 -32.15 15.02 -13.69
CA VAL A 238 -31.39 15.11 -12.43
C VAL A 238 -31.57 13.84 -11.60
N GLY A 239 -32.81 13.35 -11.48
CA GLY A 239 -33.12 12.10 -10.78
C GLY A 239 -32.39 10.90 -11.39
N HIS A 240 -32.45 10.75 -12.71
CA HIS A 240 -31.79 9.66 -13.42
C HIS A 240 -30.26 9.70 -13.27
N PHE A 241 -29.65 10.89 -13.34
CA PHE A 241 -28.22 11.04 -13.14
C PHE A 241 -27.77 10.62 -11.73
N ARG A 242 -28.52 11.07 -10.70
CA ARG A 242 -28.25 10.69 -9.29
C ARG A 242 -28.47 9.21 -9.05
N ASP A 243 -29.49 8.62 -9.64
CA ASP A 243 -29.74 7.18 -9.54
C ASP A 243 -28.61 6.37 -10.17
N GLY A 244 -28.12 6.79 -11.33
CA GLY A 244 -26.92 6.20 -11.96
C GLY A 244 -25.69 6.24 -11.05
N LEU A 245 -25.41 7.38 -10.43
CA LEU A 245 -24.35 7.53 -9.43
C LEU A 245 -24.53 6.59 -8.24
N ALA A 246 -25.74 6.57 -7.65
CA ALA A 246 -26.05 5.75 -6.49
C ALA A 246 -25.91 4.25 -6.79
N ASN A 247 -26.34 3.81 -7.98
CA ASN A 247 -26.23 2.43 -8.44
C ASN A 247 -24.76 2.01 -8.59
N GLU A 248 -23.91 2.84 -9.21
CA GLU A 248 -22.47 2.58 -9.32
C GLU A 248 -21.78 2.54 -7.95
N MET A 249 -22.08 3.50 -7.06
CA MET A 249 -21.54 3.52 -5.69
C MET A 249 -21.93 2.26 -4.92
N THR A 250 -23.20 1.85 -5.00
CA THR A 250 -23.71 0.62 -4.38
C THR A 250 -23.03 -0.63 -4.95
N ALA A 251 -22.80 -0.68 -6.26
CA ALA A 251 -22.10 -1.79 -6.91
C ALA A 251 -20.64 -1.93 -6.44
N LEU A 252 -19.98 -0.81 -6.10
CA LEU A 252 -18.62 -0.77 -5.56
C LEU A 252 -18.56 -1.19 -4.08
N ASP A 253 -19.60 -0.90 -3.30
CA ASP A 253 -19.67 -1.28 -1.87
C ASP A 253 -19.88 -2.78 -1.64
N GLY A 254 -20.50 -3.48 -2.60
CA GLY A 254 -20.90 -4.87 -2.42
C GLY A 254 -19.76 -5.87 -2.19
N GLU A 255 -18.56 -5.64 -2.74
CA GLU A 255 -17.43 -6.58 -2.64
C GLU A 255 -16.10 -5.87 -2.41
N ARG A 256 -15.26 -6.41 -1.52
CA ARG A 256 -13.94 -5.81 -1.17
C ARG A 256 -13.06 -5.55 -2.40
N THR A 257 -13.08 -6.43 -3.38
CA THR A 257 -12.29 -6.29 -4.62
C THR A 257 -12.86 -5.24 -5.57
N ARG A 258 -14.18 -4.99 -5.52
CA ARG A 258 -14.84 -3.95 -6.32
C ARG A 258 -14.61 -2.57 -5.73
N ASN A 259 -14.55 -2.46 -4.40
CA ASN A 259 -14.21 -1.20 -3.73
C ASN A 259 -12.85 -0.65 -4.21
N LEU A 260 -11.90 -1.54 -4.52
CA LEU A 260 -10.62 -1.18 -5.13
C LEU A 260 -10.73 -0.53 -6.52
N LYS A 261 -11.91 -0.49 -7.16
CA LYS A 261 -12.13 0.21 -8.43
C LYS A 261 -12.72 1.61 -8.26
N ARG A 262 -12.87 2.08 -7.02
CA ARG A 262 -13.46 3.39 -6.74
C ARG A 262 -12.64 4.57 -7.29
N GLY A 263 -11.31 4.43 -7.39
CA GLY A 263 -10.48 5.43 -8.06
C GLY A 263 -10.76 5.53 -9.56
N ASP A 264 -10.91 4.39 -10.25
CA ASP A 264 -11.31 4.33 -11.66
C ASP A 264 -12.67 4.98 -11.90
N PHE A 265 -13.64 4.73 -11.02
CA PHE A 265 -14.95 5.38 -11.06
C PHE A 265 -14.84 6.92 -11.02
N PHE A 266 -14.12 7.50 -10.06
CA PHE A 266 -13.95 8.96 -9.99
C PHE A 266 -13.17 9.52 -11.18
N ARG A 267 -12.15 8.80 -11.69
CA ARG A 267 -11.41 9.23 -12.87
C ARG A 267 -12.26 9.22 -14.14
N LYS A 268 -13.20 8.28 -14.29
CA LYS A 268 -14.19 8.29 -15.38
C LYS A 268 -15.08 9.53 -15.31
N ILE A 269 -15.56 9.89 -14.11
CA ILE A 269 -16.32 11.13 -13.92
C ILE A 269 -15.46 12.34 -14.27
N ALA A 270 -14.21 12.41 -13.80
CA ALA A 270 -13.30 13.53 -14.03
C ALA A 270 -12.94 13.71 -15.52
N LYS A 271 -12.83 12.62 -16.29
CA LYS A 271 -12.64 12.67 -17.75
C LYS A 271 -13.84 13.29 -18.47
N GLY A 272 -15.04 13.20 -17.89
CA GLY A 272 -16.27 13.68 -18.50
C GLY A 272 -16.58 12.98 -19.83
N GLY A 273 -17.38 13.64 -20.67
CA GLY A 273 -17.76 13.11 -21.99
C GLY A 273 -18.32 11.69 -21.89
N ASP A 274 -18.05 10.83 -22.87
CA ASP A 274 -18.57 9.46 -22.88
C ASP A 274 -17.83 8.47 -21.94
N ALA A 275 -16.84 8.93 -21.16
CA ALA A 275 -16.12 8.06 -20.22
C ALA A 275 -16.99 7.61 -19.03
N TYR A 276 -18.00 8.42 -18.68
CA TYR A 276 -18.96 8.14 -17.62
C TYR A 276 -20.38 8.47 -18.08
N MET A 277 -21.30 7.51 -17.99
CA MET A 277 -22.68 7.58 -18.48
C MET A 277 -22.80 8.24 -19.88
N PRO A 278 -22.50 7.50 -20.95
CA PRO A 278 -22.52 8.00 -22.33
C PRO A 278 -23.88 8.57 -22.69
N LEU A 279 -23.89 9.74 -23.33
CA LEU A 279 -25.13 10.45 -23.66
C LEU A 279 -26.02 9.63 -24.61
N ALA A 280 -25.42 8.89 -25.55
CA ALA A 280 -26.16 8.05 -26.48
C ALA A 280 -26.98 6.95 -25.77
N GLN A 281 -26.42 6.34 -24.71
CA GLN A 281 -27.11 5.32 -23.93
C GLN A 281 -28.26 5.94 -23.13
N THR A 282 -28.03 7.07 -22.48
CA THR A 282 -29.07 7.81 -21.76
C THR A 282 -30.18 8.24 -22.71
N ARG A 283 -29.84 8.78 -23.88
CA ARG A 283 -30.82 9.20 -24.90
C ARG A 283 -31.72 8.06 -25.34
N GLY A 284 -31.16 6.89 -25.67
CA GLY A 284 -31.95 5.73 -26.08
C GLY A 284 -32.94 5.29 -25.01
N LEU A 285 -32.54 5.32 -23.73
CA LEU A 285 -33.45 5.05 -22.62
C LEU A 285 -34.55 6.12 -22.49
N MET A 286 -34.19 7.40 -22.63
CA MET A 286 -35.16 8.51 -22.54
C MET A 286 -36.15 8.51 -23.70
N GLU A 287 -35.74 8.09 -24.90
CA GLU A 287 -36.63 7.89 -26.05
C GLU A 287 -37.73 6.86 -25.78
N GLU A 288 -37.44 5.82 -25.00
CA GLU A 288 -38.41 4.79 -24.64
C GLU A 288 -39.28 5.19 -23.44
N VAL A 289 -38.68 5.80 -22.42
CA VAL A 289 -39.34 6.05 -21.12
C VAL A 289 -40.04 7.41 -21.08
N MET A 290 -39.41 8.47 -21.59
CA MET A 290 -39.91 9.84 -21.44
C MET A 290 -39.44 10.76 -22.59
N PRO A 291 -40.09 10.70 -23.76
CA PRO A 291 -39.65 11.41 -24.96
C PRO A 291 -39.64 12.95 -24.84
N SER A 292 -40.42 13.53 -23.92
CA SER A 292 -40.48 14.99 -23.72
C SER A 292 -39.12 15.58 -23.31
N VAL A 293 -38.31 14.80 -22.59
CA VAL A 293 -37.00 15.20 -22.07
C VAL A 293 -35.96 15.44 -23.16
N LEU A 294 -36.13 14.82 -24.33
CA LEU A 294 -35.11 14.80 -25.39
C LEU A 294 -34.73 16.19 -25.93
N GLY A 295 -35.62 17.17 -25.80
CA GLY A 295 -35.37 18.54 -26.24
C GLY A 295 -34.24 19.24 -25.47
N ASN A 296 -34.16 19.03 -24.16
CA ASN A 296 -33.20 19.70 -23.28
C ASN A 296 -32.15 18.74 -22.68
N LEU A 297 -32.25 17.44 -22.97
CA LEU A 297 -31.40 16.40 -22.39
C LEU A 297 -29.90 16.72 -22.53
N ASP A 298 -29.45 17.16 -23.71
CA ASP A 298 -28.03 17.38 -23.96
C ASP A 298 -27.45 18.50 -23.08
N GLU A 299 -28.22 19.58 -22.90
CA GLU A 299 -27.83 20.73 -22.09
C GLU A 299 -27.84 20.39 -20.60
N ASP A 300 -28.94 19.79 -20.12
CA ASP A 300 -29.09 19.38 -18.72
C ASP A 300 -28.04 18.33 -18.33
N TRP A 301 -27.82 17.34 -19.20
CA TRP A 301 -26.83 16.29 -19.00
C TRP A 301 -25.41 16.83 -18.95
N LYS A 302 -25.08 17.73 -19.88
CA LYS A 302 -23.78 18.41 -19.90
C LYS A 302 -23.56 19.22 -18.63
N MET A 303 -24.56 19.98 -18.18
CA MET A 303 -24.45 20.80 -16.96
C MET A 303 -24.17 19.94 -15.72
N LEU A 304 -24.87 18.80 -15.58
CA LEU A 304 -24.65 17.86 -14.48
C LEU A 304 -23.25 17.24 -14.51
N LYS A 305 -22.78 16.84 -15.69
CA LYS A 305 -21.46 16.22 -15.86
C LYS A 305 -20.32 17.21 -15.62
N ASP A 306 -20.42 18.41 -16.17
CA ASP A 306 -19.45 19.47 -15.96
C ASP A 306 -19.38 19.83 -14.46
N SER A 307 -20.52 19.87 -13.76
CA SER A 307 -20.56 20.07 -12.32
C SER A 307 -19.94 18.90 -11.53
N ALA A 308 -20.20 17.66 -11.95
CA ALA A 308 -19.64 16.47 -11.32
C ALA A 308 -18.12 16.39 -11.45
N MET A 309 -17.57 16.74 -12.63
CA MET A 309 -16.13 16.79 -12.88
C MET A 309 -15.40 17.65 -11.85
N VAL A 310 -15.93 18.84 -11.56
CA VAL A 310 -15.35 19.76 -10.55
C VAL A 310 -15.38 19.15 -9.16
N ARG A 311 -16.45 18.42 -8.79
CA ARG A 311 -16.55 17.83 -7.44
C ARG A 311 -15.61 16.65 -7.21
N VAL A 312 -15.19 15.97 -8.28
CA VAL A 312 -14.31 14.80 -8.19
C VAL A 312 -12.82 15.12 -8.42
N GLU A 313 -12.47 16.35 -8.75
CA GLU A 313 -11.10 16.74 -9.12
C GLU A 313 -10.07 16.27 -8.09
N ASP A 314 -10.32 16.53 -6.80
CA ASP A 314 -9.40 16.17 -5.72
C ASP A 314 -9.24 14.66 -5.56
N VAL A 315 -10.34 13.89 -5.63
CA VAL A 315 -10.31 12.43 -5.46
C VAL A 315 -9.79 11.70 -6.70
N ALA A 316 -9.94 12.28 -7.89
CA ALA A 316 -9.47 11.72 -9.15
C ALA A 316 -7.98 11.97 -9.40
N LYS A 317 -7.35 12.88 -8.66
CA LYS A 317 -5.95 13.26 -8.83
C LYS A 317 -5.01 12.07 -8.68
N ASN A 318 -4.14 11.86 -9.67
CA ASN A 318 -3.03 10.93 -9.54
C ASN A 318 -1.82 11.65 -8.90
N ARG A 319 -1.44 11.24 -7.68
CA ARG A 319 -0.22 11.71 -7.01
C ARG A 319 0.94 10.71 -7.10
N THR A 320 0.76 9.63 -7.84
CA THR A 320 1.81 8.64 -8.13
C THR A 320 2.47 8.95 -9.48
N LEU A 321 3.67 8.42 -9.70
CA LEU A 321 4.42 8.57 -10.94
C LEU A 321 4.09 7.48 -11.98
N VAL A 322 3.38 6.43 -11.56
CA VAL A 322 2.84 5.41 -12.47
C VAL A 322 1.61 5.93 -13.22
N ASP A 323 1.48 5.53 -14.48
CA ASP A 323 0.27 5.75 -15.27
C ASP A 323 -0.81 4.77 -14.80
N VAL A 324 -1.76 5.29 -14.02
CA VAL A 324 -2.85 4.51 -13.42
C VAL A 324 -3.80 3.90 -14.46
N GLU A 325 -3.90 4.48 -15.65
CA GLU A 325 -4.79 3.99 -16.70
C GLU A 325 -4.10 2.86 -17.50
N ALA A 326 -2.83 3.06 -17.86
CA ALA A 326 -2.03 2.04 -18.53
C ALA A 326 -1.89 0.76 -17.66
N GLU A 327 -1.59 0.95 -16.36
CA GLU A 327 -1.40 -0.15 -15.41
C GLU A 327 -2.71 -0.65 -14.77
N LYS A 328 -3.86 -0.12 -15.18
CA LYS A 328 -5.20 -0.51 -14.70
C LYS A 328 -5.32 -0.48 -13.17
N ILE A 329 -4.72 0.54 -12.56
CA ILE A 329 -4.75 0.77 -11.11
C ILE A 329 -6.13 1.30 -10.74
N GLY A 330 -7.01 0.43 -10.25
CA GLY A 330 -8.40 0.79 -9.94
C GLY A 330 -8.56 1.70 -8.72
N TRP A 331 -7.59 1.68 -7.78
CA TRP A 331 -7.77 2.30 -6.47
C TRP A 331 -7.40 3.78 -6.48
N LEU A 332 -7.62 4.44 -5.35
CA LEU A 332 -7.36 5.86 -5.17
C LEU A 332 -5.87 6.12 -5.03
N THR A 333 -5.38 7.14 -5.72
CA THR A 333 -3.97 7.56 -5.74
C THR A 333 -3.81 9.04 -5.37
N CYS A 334 -4.83 9.63 -4.75
CA CYS A 334 -4.89 11.06 -4.42
C CYS A 334 -4.41 11.38 -3.00
N ALA A 335 -3.99 10.38 -2.23
CA ALA A 335 -3.51 10.56 -0.86
C ALA A 335 -2.31 11.52 -0.81
N GLU A 336 -2.41 12.54 0.04
CA GLU A 336 -1.35 13.53 0.23
C GLU A 336 -0.43 13.11 1.37
N ILE A 337 0.86 12.99 1.09
CA ILE A 337 1.89 12.62 2.08
C ILE A 337 2.69 13.87 2.42
N GLY A 338 2.63 14.29 3.69
CA GLY A 338 3.37 15.44 4.20
C GLY A 338 4.69 15.05 4.89
N ARG A 339 5.47 16.05 5.31
CA ARG A 339 6.70 15.82 6.11
C ARG A 339 6.44 15.05 7.40
N GLY A 340 5.34 15.37 8.09
CA GLY A 340 4.87 14.67 9.29
C GLY A 340 4.30 13.26 9.04
N ASP A 341 4.41 12.72 7.81
CA ASP A 341 4.11 11.34 7.46
C ASP A 341 5.38 10.51 7.17
N VAL A 342 6.55 11.15 7.09
CA VAL A 342 7.85 10.50 6.80
C VAL A 342 8.54 10.09 8.11
N LEU A 343 8.73 8.79 8.31
CA LEU A 343 9.19 8.23 9.59
C LEU A 343 10.48 8.87 10.15
N TRP A 344 11.48 9.07 9.30
CA TRP A 344 12.79 9.60 9.74
C TRP A 344 12.82 11.12 9.89
N GLU A 345 11.78 11.82 9.44
CA GLU A 345 11.64 13.27 9.66
C GLU A 345 10.95 13.55 11.01
N MET A 346 10.02 12.68 11.44
CA MET A 346 9.37 12.80 12.74
C MET A 346 10.34 12.71 13.92
N THR A 347 11.43 11.96 13.78
CA THR A 347 12.43 11.79 14.84
C THR A 347 13.33 13.03 15.03
N ALA A 348 13.40 13.94 14.05
CA ALA A 348 14.28 15.11 14.09
C ALA A 348 13.69 16.30 14.88
N GLU A 349 12.36 16.38 15.00
CA GLU A 349 11.69 17.48 15.70
C GLU A 349 11.64 17.29 17.24
N GLY A 350 11.97 16.09 17.74
CA GLY A 350 11.96 15.78 19.18
C GLY A 350 13.27 16.04 19.94
N SER A 351 14.36 16.43 19.27
CA SER A 351 15.68 16.63 19.90
C SER A 351 16.09 18.11 20.05
N GLY A 352 15.14 19.04 19.97
CA GLY A 352 15.39 20.49 19.91
C GLY A 352 14.88 21.33 21.08
N HIS A 353 14.40 20.72 22.17
CA HIS A 353 14.03 21.43 23.40
C HIS A 353 14.66 20.71 24.59
N ASP A 354 15.92 21.05 24.87
CA ASP A 354 16.55 21.02 26.19
C ASP A 354 18.01 21.46 26.02
N VAL A 355 18.22 22.78 25.96
CA VAL A 355 19.48 23.46 26.37
C VAL A 355 19.12 24.76 27.06
#